data_AF-A0A317VWX7-F1
#
_entry.id   AF-A0A317VWX7-F1
#
_cell.length_a   1.000
_cell.length_b   1.000
_cell.length_c   1.000
_cell.angle_alpha   90.00
_cell.angle_beta   90.00
_cell.angle_gamma   90.00
#
_symmetry.space_group_name_H-M   'P 1'
#
loop_
_entity.id
_entity.type
_entity.pdbx_description
1 polymer ?
#
loop_
_entity_poly.entity_id
_entity_poly.type
_entity_poly.pdbx_seq_one_letter_code
_entity_poly.pdbx_strand_id
1 'polypeptide(L)'
;MNPWGIGKKKDIVLTVTEHTIQCPSLREYHHGPLWDDLLATSKVNIKAIWFADYANQGASGVLNEDKLGDDRDLLALFSKLLNTADDSLLANWFDHSRDLLSMVTHSQDQIQPPIAGRPFLPHAPPSLPHPHLSRAMIQIESPNKLGGRSPALWASTRPDLWPSRNPLWRRWDSRAVAKYIENGLRSVPTALYPLDPPSSNGKMSNPKVTPNSVTLTTTKAQEAWTYLRFNDRSSGSAERFLSLDLATSAKEGTNNHPSYVATCPWTSLAFEFLPYIRPSVLFVWGEKIHINTPGARRDDKLLRVGTGLGGSGHVRAGMVRDEVVKGASHTVPFEEVGETAGVVSDWLVEQGKRYMEEKKFWGKYDSQKSEREWMEYVKLPVDTKRERKGSRL
;
A
#
# COMPACT_ATOMS: atom_id res chain seq x y z
N MET A 1 -28.49 38.47 -10.22
CA MET A 1 -28.88 37.08 -10.53
C MET A 1 -27.62 36.31 -10.86
N ASN A 2 -27.27 35.31 -10.05
CA ASN A 2 -26.09 34.47 -10.27
C ASN A 2 -26.56 33.25 -11.12
N PRO A 3 -26.03 33.02 -12.33
CA PRO A 3 -26.64 32.08 -13.29
C PRO A 3 -26.27 30.61 -13.05
N TRP A 4 -25.58 30.27 -11.95
CA TRP A 4 -25.12 28.92 -11.66
C TRP A 4 -26.02 28.21 -10.64
N GLY A 5 -27.24 27.91 -11.08
CA GLY A 5 -28.03 26.86 -10.47
C GLY A 5 -27.78 25.54 -11.22
N ILE A 6 -27.47 24.47 -10.48
CA ILE A 6 -27.69 23.03 -10.75
C ILE A 6 -26.44 22.18 -10.44
N GLY A 7 -26.59 21.28 -9.44
CA GLY A 7 -25.80 20.07 -9.28
C GLY A 7 -24.75 20.08 -8.16
N LYS A 8 -25.16 19.76 -6.92
CA LYS A 8 -24.24 19.44 -5.80
C LYS A 8 -23.45 18.14 -6.09
N LYS A 9 -22.51 18.15 -7.02
CA LYS A 9 -21.46 17.12 -7.08
C LYS A 9 -20.28 17.63 -6.26
N LYS A 10 -19.89 16.84 -5.25
CA LYS A 10 -18.82 17.18 -4.31
C LYS A 10 -17.50 16.73 -4.90
N ASP A 11 -16.54 17.64 -5.00
CA ASP A 11 -15.20 17.35 -5.53
C ASP A 11 -14.39 16.56 -4.50
N ILE A 12 -13.94 15.37 -4.89
CA ILE A 12 -13.00 14.53 -4.15
C ILE A 12 -11.77 14.35 -5.03
N VAL A 13 -10.58 14.57 -4.46
CA VAL A 13 -9.34 14.14 -5.10
C VAL A 13 -9.08 12.72 -4.65
N LEU A 14 -8.94 11.80 -5.60
CA LEU A 14 -8.54 10.46 -5.28
C LEU A 14 -7.02 10.38 -5.49
N THR A 15 -6.25 10.18 -4.43
CA THR A 15 -4.82 9.89 -4.55
C THR A 15 -4.67 8.41 -4.33
N VAL A 16 -4.70 7.64 -5.42
CA VAL A 16 -4.54 6.19 -5.35
C VAL A 16 -3.06 5.88 -5.40
N THR A 17 -2.45 5.85 -4.23
CA THR A 17 -1.11 5.30 -4.09
C THR A 17 -1.21 3.78 -4.27
N GLU A 18 -1.15 3.32 -5.52
CA GLU A 18 -1.26 1.91 -5.86
C GLU A 18 0.06 1.23 -5.57
N HIS A 19 0.02 0.29 -4.63
CA HIS A 19 0.93 -0.83 -4.71
C HIS A 19 0.41 -2.09 -4.04
N THR A 20 0.69 -3.21 -4.69
CA THR A 20 0.65 -4.57 -4.16
C THR A 20 -0.59 -4.89 -3.33
N ILE A 21 -1.61 -5.43 -4.00
CA ILE A 21 -2.13 -6.70 -3.49
C ILE A 21 -0.93 -7.64 -3.32
N GLN A 22 -0.99 -8.54 -2.34
CA GLN A 22 0.06 -9.53 -2.09
C GLN A 22 0.28 -10.58 -3.20
N CYS A 23 0.10 -10.20 -4.46
CA CYS A 23 0.40 -10.98 -5.64
C CYS A 23 0.70 -9.99 -6.79
N PRO A 24 1.96 -9.53 -6.93
CA PRO A 24 2.44 -8.63 -7.97
C PRO A 24 2.71 -9.41 -9.26
N SER A 25 2.52 -10.74 -9.21
CA SER A 25 2.53 -11.66 -10.35
C SER A 25 1.48 -11.31 -11.40
N LEU A 26 0.64 -10.37 -11.02
CA LEU A 26 -0.61 -10.02 -11.60
C LEU A 26 -0.77 -8.51 -11.74
N ARG A 27 0.06 -7.61 -11.17
CA ARG A 27 -0.39 -6.21 -11.03
C ARG A 27 0.70 -5.17 -11.23
N GLU A 28 0.83 -4.73 -12.49
CA GLU A 28 1.51 -3.51 -12.87
C GLU A 28 0.60 -2.76 -13.84
N TYR A 29 -0.22 -1.80 -13.37
CA TYR A 29 -1.12 -0.92 -14.16
C TYR A 29 -2.54 -1.40 -14.51
N HIS A 30 -3.20 -2.26 -13.73
CA HIS A 30 -4.41 -2.94 -14.21
C HIS A 30 -5.74 -2.47 -13.67
N HIS A 31 -5.75 -1.48 -12.79
CA HIS A 31 -7.01 -0.92 -12.36
C HIS A 31 -7.55 0.12 -13.32
N GLY A 32 -6.92 0.39 -14.49
CA GLY A 32 -7.50 1.23 -15.55
C GLY A 32 -9.00 0.98 -15.71
N PRO A 33 -9.46 -0.27 -15.92
CA PRO A 33 -10.88 -0.59 -15.99
C PRO A 33 -11.67 -0.33 -14.70
N LEU A 34 -11.07 -0.57 -13.51
CA LEU A 34 -11.70 -0.26 -12.23
C LEU A 34 -11.90 1.25 -12.06
N TRP A 35 -10.91 2.04 -12.44
CA TRP A 35 -10.94 3.49 -12.36
C TRP A 35 -11.83 4.08 -13.45
N ASP A 36 -11.84 3.50 -14.65
CA ASP A 36 -12.75 3.85 -15.72
C ASP A 36 -14.20 3.61 -15.26
N ASP A 37 -14.48 2.42 -14.72
CA ASP A 37 -15.80 2.09 -14.17
C ASP A 37 -16.12 2.97 -12.96
N LEU A 38 -15.15 3.25 -12.08
CA LEU A 38 -15.36 4.13 -10.94
C LEU A 38 -15.66 5.55 -11.40
N LEU A 39 -14.93 6.10 -12.37
CA LEU A 39 -15.16 7.44 -12.93
C LEU A 39 -16.51 7.53 -13.64
N ALA A 40 -16.87 6.48 -14.41
CA ALA A 40 -18.14 6.41 -15.13
C ALA A 40 -19.34 6.25 -14.19
N THR A 41 -19.19 5.50 -13.11
CA THR A 41 -20.28 5.18 -12.15
C THR A 41 -20.22 5.99 -10.86
N SER A 42 -19.24 6.89 -10.73
CA SER A 42 -19.03 7.62 -9.47
C SER A 42 -20.24 8.48 -9.13
N LYS A 43 -20.69 8.35 -7.88
CA LYS A 43 -21.71 9.23 -7.31
C LYS A 43 -21.10 10.53 -6.76
N VAL A 44 -19.77 10.65 -6.77
CA VAL A 44 -19.00 11.84 -6.39
C VAL A 44 -18.23 12.38 -7.60
N ASN A 45 -17.81 13.65 -7.57
CA ASN A 45 -16.91 14.15 -8.61
C ASN A 45 -15.48 13.80 -8.24
N ILE A 46 -14.80 12.99 -9.06
CA ILE A 46 -13.39 12.66 -8.85
C ILE A 46 -12.57 13.65 -9.68
N LYS A 47 -11.84 14.55 -9.02
CA LYS A 47 -11.06 15.62 -9.67
C LYS A 47 -9.81 15.07 -10.38
N ALA A 48 -9.13 14.14 -9.74
CA ALA A 48 -7.92 13.53 -10.25
C ALA A 48 -7.74 12.15 -9.62
N ILE A 49 -7.01 11.28 -10.33
CA ILE A 49 -6.51 9.99 -9.85
C ILE A 49 -5.00 9.99 -10.06
N TRP A 50 -4.25 9.83 -8.98
CA TRP A 50 -2.78 9.74 -9.00
C TRP A 50 -2.35 8.30 -8.78
N PHE A 51 -1.33 7.83 -9.50
CA PHE A 51 -0.66 6.53 -9.31
C PHE A 51 0.84 6.73 -9.12
N ALA A 52 1.46 5.91 -8.29
CA ALA A 52 2.90 5.90 -8.09
C ALA A 52 3.38 4.46 -7.89
N ASP A 53 4.27 3.99 -8.76
CA ASP A 53 4.94 2.71 -8.56
C ASP A 53 5.98 2.83 -7.44
N TYR A 54 6.24 1.74 -6.69
CA TYR A 54 7.42 1.66 -5.84
C TYR A 54 8.65 1.78 -6.72
N ALA A 55 9.73 2.27 -6.13
CA ALA A 55 11.03 2.39 -6.76
C ALA A 55 11.47 1.11 -7.51
N ASN A 56 11.05 -0.08 -7.05
CA ASN A 56 11.45 -1.37 -7.59
C ASN A 56 10.40 -2.11 -8.44
N GLN A 57 9.27 -1.49 -8.78
CA GLN A 57 8.21 -2.10 -9.59
C GLN A 57 7.76 -1.19 -10.74
N GLY A 58 7.08 -1.75 -11.73
CA GLY A 58 6.54 -0.99 -12.86
C GLY A 58 7.60 -0.22 -13.63
N ALA A 59 7.22 0.96 -14.13
CA ALA A 59 8.10 1.88 -14.81
C ALA A 59 9.18 2.41 -13.87
N SER A 60 8.89 2.62 -12.58
CA SER A 60 9.91 3.00 -11.60
C SER A 60 11.02 1.94 -11.50
N GLY A 61 10.64 0.66 -11.48
CA GLY A 61 11.59 -0.46 -11.47
C GLY A 61 12.43 -0.54 -12.75
N VAL A 62 11.86 -0.22 -13.91
CA VAL A 62 12.60 -0.10 -15.18
C VAL A 62 13.56 1.08 -15.16
N LEU A 63 13.14 2.23 -14.64
CA LEU A 63 13.98 3.43 -14.52
C LEU A 63 15.14 3.25 -13.55
N ASN A 64 14.97 2.37 -12.56
CA ASN A 64 15.96 2.06 -11.54
C ASN A 64 16.67 0.74 -11.77
N GLU A 65 16.52 0.10 -12.93
CA GLU A 65 16.95 -1.29 -13.17
C GLU A 65 18.43 -1.55 -12.80
N ASP A 66 19.28 -0.55 -12.94
CA ASP A 66 20.71 -0.56 -12.60
C ASP A 66 21.04 -0.25 -11.12
N LYS A 67 20.04 0.19 -10.34
CA LYS A 67 20.15 0.64 -8.93
C LYS A 67 19.41 -0.25 -7.95
N LEU A 68 18.59 -1.20 -8.42
CA LEU A 68 17.78 -2.03 -7.54
C LEU A 68 18.63 -3.11 -6.85
N GLY A 69 18.56 -3.17 -5.51
CA GLY A 69 19.18 -4.22 -4.70
C GLY A 69 18.20 -5.27 -4.19
N ASP A 70 18.75 -6.28 -3.50
CA ASP A 70 18.05 -7.42 -2.88
C ASP A 70 17.82 -7.27 -1.37
N ASP A 71 18.14 -6.09 -0.82
CA ASP A 71 18.25 -5.83 0.61
C ASP A 71 19.32 -6.66 1.30
N ARG A 72 20.58 -6.31 1.02
CA ARG A 72 21.59 -6.01 2.05
C ARG A 72 22.65 -5.10 1.46
N ASP A 73 22.70 -3.84 1.90
CA ASP A 73 23.96 -3.09 1.81
C ASP A 73 24.11 -1.92 2.79
N LEU A 74 23.70 -2.14 4.05
CA LEU A 74 24.23 -1.34 5.15
C LEU A 74 25.75 -1.58 5.37
N LEU A 75 26.36 -2.57 4.69
CA LEU A 75 27.80 -2.85 4.72
C LEU A 75 28.56 -2.41 3.45
N ALA A 76 27.93 -2.21 2.29
CA ALA A 76 28.51 -1.33 1.26
C ALA A 76 28.66 0.11 1.76
N LEU A 77 27.92 0.52 2.79
CA LEU A 77 28.14 1.78 3.50
C LEU A 77 29.56 1.89 4.10
N PHE A 78 30.21 0.76 4.41
CA PHE A 78 31.62 0.74 4.83
C PHE A 78 32.61 0.63 3.66
N SER A 79 32.22 0.05 2.51
CA SER A 79 33.00 0.17 1.26
C SER A 79 33.00 1.61 0.70
N LYS A 80 31.92 2.38 0.94
CA LYS A 80 31.79 3.79 0.52
C LYS A 80 32.67 4.78 1.28
N LEU A 81 33.23 4.41 2.43
CA LEU A 81 34.29 5.19 3.07
C LEU A 81 35.52 5.37 2.13
N LEU A 82 35.58 4.58 1.04
CA LEU A 82 36.59 4.62 -0.03
C LEU A 82 36.10 5.30 -1.34
N ASN A 83 35.02 6.09 -1.30
CA ASN A 83 34.68 7.10 -2.31
C ASN A 83 34.08 6.60 -3.66
N THR A 84 33.02 5.79 -3.64
CA THR A 84 32.12 5.61 -4.81
C THR A 84 30.65 5.48 -4.41
N ALA A 85 29.80 6.37 -4.93
CA ALA A 85 28.38 6.44 -4.60
C ALA A 85 27.57 5.35 -5.34
N ASP A 86 27.36 4.18 -4.73
CA ASP A 86 26.32 3.24 -5.13
C ASP A 86 25.06 3.38 -4.24
N ASP A 87 23.96 3.88 -4.81
CA ASP A 87 22.69 4.18 -4.13
C ASP A 87 21.69 3.03 -4.39
N SER A 88 21.94 1.90 -3.74
CA SER A 88 21.06 0.73 -3.83
C SER A 88 19.70 1.06 -3.20
N LEU A 89 18.64 1.01 -4.01
CA LEU A 89 17.27 1.30 -3.58
C LEU A 89 16.67 0.07 -2.87
N LEU A 90 16.23 0.26 -1.63
CA LEU A 90 15.70 -0.80 -0.78
C LEU A 90 14.21 -1.05 -1.06
N ALA A 91 13.83 -2.31 -1.22
CA ALA A 91 12.43 -2.74 -1.28
C ALA A 91 11.82 -2.76 0.13
N ASN A 92 11.53 -1.60 0.73
CA ASN A 92 10.90 -1.48 2.05
C ASN A 92 9.50 -0.84 1.92
N TRP A 93 8.50 -1.47 2.53
CA TRP A 93 7.11 -1.00 2.48
C TRP A 93 6.93 0.39 3.12
N PHE A 94 7.72 0.72 4.14
CA PHE A 94 7.67 2.04 4.78
C PHE A 94 8.39 3.12 3.96
N ASP A 95 9.37 2.75 3.14
CA ASP A 95 10.09 3.69 2.28
C ASP A 95 9.14 4.24 1.22
N HIS A 96 8.33 3.37 0.63
CA HIS A 96 7.29 3.82 -0.28
C HIS A 96 6.27 4.75 0.40
N SER A 97 5.87 4.49 1.65
CA SER A 97 5.01 5.43 2.38
C SER A 97 5.63 6.83 2.50
N ARG A 98 6.97 6.94 2.54
CA ARG A 98 7.69 8.22 2.53
C ARG A 98 7.74 8.84 1.13
N ASP A 99 7.94 8.03 0.09
CA ASP A 99 7.89 8.49 -1.30
C ASP A 99 6.53 9.11 -1.64
N LEU A 100 5.45 8.46 -1.19
CA LEU A 100 4.09 8.94 -1.35
C LEU A 100 3.84 10.26 -0.62
N LEU A 101 4.32 10.39 0.62
CA LEU A 101 4.24 11.64 1.35
C LEU A 101 4.99 12.75 0.62
N SER A 102 6.18 12.44 0.11
CA SER A 102 7.00 13.37 -0.67
C SER A 102 6.24 13.83 -1.92
N MET A 103 5.62 12.90 -2.66
CA MET A 103 4.79 13.20 -3.82
C MET A 103 3.62 14.13 -3.48
N VAL A 104 2.87 13.84 -2.40
CA VAL A 104 1.75 14.68 -1.97
C VAL A 104 2.21 16.08 -1.55
N THR A 105 3.36 16.17 -0.87
CA THR A 105 3.93 17.44 -0.42
C THR A 105 4.44 18.27 -1.60
N HIS A 106 5.14 17.64 -2.54
CA HIS A 106 5.71 18.30 -3.71
C HIS A 106 4.63 18.79 -4.68
N SER A 107 3.61 17.96 -4.92
CA SER A 107 2.49 18.26 -5.81
C SER A 107 1.25 18.74 -5.05
N GLN A 108 1.45 19.46 -3.93
CA GLN A 108 0.36 19.89 -3.06
C GLN A 108 -0.67 20.74 -3.82
N ASP A 109 -0.26 21.58 -4.77
CA ASP A 109 -1.14 22.39 -5.62
C ASP A 109 -2.17 21.54 -6.41
N GLN A 110 -1.79 20.30 -6.75
CA GLN A 110 -2.63 19.37 -7.50
C GLN A 110 -3.33 18.34 -6.61
N ILE A 111 -2.66 17.89 -5.54
CA ILE A 111 -3.15 16.88 -4.60
C ILE A 111 -3.75 17.57 -3.37
N GLN A 112 -5.01 18.00 -3.51
CA GLN A 112 -5.72 18.78 -2.49
C GLN A 112 -6.80 17.98 -1.77
N PRO A 113 -7.05 18.22 -0.48
CA PRO A 113 -8.15 17.58 0.25
C PRO A 113 -9.55 17.86 -0.37
N PRO A 114 -10.50 16.90 -0.26
CA PRO A 114 -10.38 15.63 0.44
C PRO A 114 -9.66 14.58 -0.41
N ILE A 115 -8.67 13.93 0.19
CA ILE A 115 -7.88 12.86 -0.42
C ILE A 115 -8.38 11.52 0.11
N ALA A 116 -8.73 10.64 -0.82
CA ALA A 116 -8.99 9.22 -0.56
C ALA A 116 -7.94 8.37 -1.27
N GLY A 117 -7.44 7.33 -0.61
CA GLY A 117 -6.32 6.54 -1.13
C GLY A 117 -6.11 5.23 -0.39
N ARG A 118 -5.04 4.51 -0.71
CA ARG A 118 -4.59 3.34 0.05
C ARG A 118 -3.22 3.67 0.64
N PRO A 119 -3.14 4.35 1.79
CA PRO A 119 -1.86 4.49 2.46
C PRO A 119 -1.45 3.11 2.96
N PHE A 120 -0.23 2.67 2.60
CA PHE A 120 0.39 1.56 3.29
C PHE A 120 0.63 1.97 4.75
N LEU A 121 0.39 1.03 5.65
CA LEU A 121 0.22 1.18 7.09
C LEU A 121 1.26 2.13 7.74
N PRO A 122 0.87 2.91 8.78
CA PRO A 122 1.80 3.82 9.48
C PRO A 122 2.92 2.95 10.10
N HIS A 123 4.16 3.34 10.36
CA HIS A 123 4.71 4.34 11.29
C HIS A 123 6.14 4.70 10.80
N ALA A 124 6.72 5.89 10.93
CA ALA A 124 6.56 7.03 11.86
C ALA A 124 6.83 8.38 11.14
N PRO A 125 6.61 9.52 11.82
CA PRO A 125 5.46 10.40 11.70
C PRO A 125 5.34 11.13 10.33
N PRO A 126 4.29 10.85 9.55
CA PRO A 126 3.68 11.93 8.77
C PRO A 126 2.16 11.98 8.83
N SER A 127 1.52 11.13 9.64
CA SER A 127 0.13 11.34 10.08
C SER A 127 0.01 12.33 11.25
N LEU A 128 1.12 12.95 11.66
CA LEU A 128 1.20 13.95 12.73
C LEU A 128 1.12 15.41 12.26
N PRO A 129 1.61 15.86 11.09
CA PRO A 129 1.33 17.23 10.63
C PRO A 129 -0.08 17.35 10.04
N HIS A 130 -0.61 16.30 9.40
CA HIS A 130 -1.91 16.36 8.71
C HIS A 130 -2.79 15.13 8.94
N PRO A 131 -3.50 15.06 10.08
CA PRO A 131 -4.56 14.06 10.32
C PRO A 131 -5.71 14.09 9.29
N HIS A 132 -5.67 15.04 8.35
CA HIS A 132 -6.66 15.29 7.31
C HIS A 132 -6.20 14.85 5.90
N LEU A 133 -4.94 14.41 5.72
CA LEU A 133 -4.36 14.18 4.38
C LEU A 133 -4.80 12.87 3.73
N SER A 134 -5.28 11.89 4.49
CA SER A 134 -5.84 10.65 3.95
C SER A 134 -7.05 10.29 4.78
N ARG A 135 -8.25 10.25 4.19
CA ARG A 135 -9.51 10.06 4.95
C ARG A 135 -10.13 8.68 4.77
N ALA A 136 -9.48 7.86 3.97
CA ALA A 136 -10.01 6.68 3.35
C ALA A 136 -8.85 5.69 3.16
N MET A 137 -8.96 4.44 3.60
CA MET A 137 -8.03 3.35 3.27
C MET A 137 -8.78 2.13 2.72
N ILE A 138 -8.30 1.58 1.61
CA ILE A 138 -8.76 0.30 1.05
C ILE A 138 -7.64 -0.73 1.23
N GLN A 139 -7.61 -1.43 2.36
CA GLN A 139 -6.57 -2.43 2.59
C GLN A 139 -6.94 -3.75 1.93
N ILE A 140 -6.00 -4.29 1.15
CA ILE A 140 -6.11 -5.62 0.58
C ILE A 140 -4.95 -6.46 1.10
N GLU A 141 -5.34 -7.33 2.03
CA GLU A 141 -4.75 -8.54 2.60
C GLU A 141 -3.25 -8.59 2.86
N SER A 142 -2.86 -8.76 4.13
CA SER A 142 -1.60 -9.41 4.49
C SER A 142 -1.75 -10.38 5.65
N PRO A 143 -1.23 -11.62 5.56
CA PRO A 143 -1.13 -12.50 6.71
C PRO A 143 0.08 -12.09 7.57
N ASN A 144 -0.19 -11.58 8.77
CA ASN A 144 0.81 -11.45 9.84
C ASN A 144 1.12 -12.81 10.51
N LYS A 145 0.25 -13.81 10.33
CA LYS A 145 0.36 -15.13 10.95
C LYS A 145 0.84 -16.15 9.92
N LEU A 146 1.66 -17.11 10.36
CA LEU A 146 2.00 -18.28 9.54
C LEU A 146 0.72 -19.02 9.10
N GLY A 147 0.68 -19.38 7.83
CA GLY A 147 -0.39 -20.19 7.26
C GLY A 147 -0.49 -20.04 5.74
N GLY A 148 -0.49 -21.17 5.03
CA GLY A 148 -0.49 -21.20 3.56
C GLY A 148 0.92 -21.13 2.95
N ARG A 149 0.99 -21.19 1.62
CA ARG A 149 2.25 -21.04 0.88
C ARG A 149 2.65 -19.58 0.82
N SER A 150 3.94 -19.28 0.94
CA SER A 150 4.47 -17.91 0.79
C SER A 150 4.03 -17.32 -0.56
N PRO A 151 3.52 -16.07 -0.61
CA PRO A 151 3.22 -15.40 -1.87
C PRO A 151 4.43 -15.31 -2.81
N ALA A 152 5.65 -15.27 -2.27
CA ALA A 152 6.87 -15.27 -3.07
C ALA A 152 7.09 -16.56 -3.86
N LEU A 153 6.48 -17.67 -3.45
CA LEU A 153 6.53 -18.90 -4.24
C LEU A 153 5.83 -18.69 -5.59
N TRP A 154 4.66 -18.03 -5.58
CA TRP A 154 3.96 -17.69 -6.81
C TRP A 154 4.76 -16.70 -7.66
N ALA A 155 5.40 -15.73 -7.00
CA ALA A 155 6.27 -14.77 -7.66
C ALA A 155 7.44 -15.42 -8.40
N SER A 156 8.15 -16.29 -7.71
CA SER A 156 9.39 -16.91 -8.20
C SER A 156 9.18 -18.04 -9.20
N THR A 157 8.05 -18.77 -9.12
CA THR A 157 7.83 -19.99 -9.93
C THR A 157 7.11 -19.78 -11.25
N ARG A 158 6.45 -18.64 -11.47
CA ARG A 158 5.81 -18.37 -12.77
C ARG A 158 6.84 -18.29 -13.90
N PRO A 159 6.49 -18.28 -15.19
CA PRO A 159 7.42 -17.88 -16.25
C PRO A 159 7.75 -16.37 -16.17
N ASP A 160 8.93 -15.96 -16.62
CA ASP A 160 9.32 -14.54 -16.75
C ASP A 160 9.53 -14.15 -18.20
N LEU A 161 9.95 -15.08 -19.04
CA LEU A 161 10.24 -14.83 -20.44
C LEU A 161 9.25 -15.59 -21.31
N TRP A 162 8.63 -14.89 -22.26
CA TRP A 162 7.74 -15.47 -23.25
C TRP A 162 8.22 -15.15 -24.67
N PRO A 163 7.99 -16.04 -25.66
CA PRO A 163 8.29 -15.76 -27.06
C PRO A 163 7.47 -14.62 -27.68
N SER A 164 6.29 -14.34 -27.09
CA SER A 164 5.38 -13.28 -27.52
C SER A 164 4.40 -12.94 -26.39
N ARG A 165 3.69 -11.81 -26.54
CA ARG A 165 2.64 -11.36 -25.62
C ARG A 165 1.41 -12.28 -25.73
N ASN A 166 1.29 -13.26 -24.82
CA ASN A 166 0.16 -14.19 -24.79
C ASN A 166 -0.60 -14.09 -23.44
N PRO A 167 -1.94 -13.97 -23.42
CA PRO A 167 -2.72 -13.89 -22.19
C PRO A 167 -2.57 -15.12 -21.27
N LEU A 168 -2.38 -14.88 -19.97
CA LEU A 168 -2.33 -15.92 -18.94
C LEU A 168 -3.51 -15.90 -17.95
N TRP A 169 -4.52 -15.03 -18.12
CA TRP A 169 -5.49 -14.74 -17.05
C TRP A 169 -6.96 -14.89 -17.49
N ARG A 170 -7.48 -16.12 -17.52
CA ARG A 170 -8.84 -16.41 -18.01
C ARG A 170 -9.99 -15.90 -17.14
N ARG A 171 -9.74 -15.62 -15.85
CA ARG A 171 -10.77 -15.24 -14.88
C ARG A 171 -10.94 -13.72 -14.72
N TRP A 172 -10.03 -12.96 -15.28
CA TRP A 172 -10.02 -11.50 -15.18
C TRP A 172 -10.93 -10.87 -16.23
N ASP A 173 -11.44 -9.69 -15.93
CA ASP A 173 -12.06 -8.80 -16.91
C ASP A 173 -11.09 -8.62 -18.08
N SER A 174 -11.59 -8.83 -19.29
CA SER A 174 -10.79 -8.76 -20.53
C SER A 174 -10.03 -7.44 -20.68
N ARG A 175 -10.56 -6.32 -20.17
CA ARG A 175 -9.90 -5.01 -20.19
C ARG A 175 -8.71 -4.96 -19.23
N ALA A 176 -8.83 -5.62 -18.07
CA ALA A 176 -7.73 -5.74 -17.12
C ALA A 176 -6.61 -6.62 -17.69
N VAL A 177 -6.97 -7.71 -18.39
CA VAL A 177 -6.01 -8.55 -19.13
C VAL A 177 -5.31 -7.76 -20.23
N ALA A 178 -6.03 -6.96 -20.99
CA ALA A 178 -5.44 -6.12 -22.04
C ALA A 178 -4.40 -5.15 -21.46
N LYS A 179 -4.73 -4.48 -20.35
CA LYS A 179 -3.78 -3.62 -19.64
C LYS A 179 -2.58 -4.39 -19.07
N TYR A 180 -2.77 -5.64 -18.63
CA TYR A 180 -1.69 -6.56 -18.21
C TYR A 180 -0.73 -6.83 -19.33
N ILE A 181 -1.27 -7.21 -20.47
CA ILE A 181 -0.44 -7.49 -21.63
C ILE A 181 0.30 -6.23 -22.08
N GLU A 182 -0.31 -5.05 -22.01
CA GLU A 182 0.29 -3.77 -22.43
C GLU A 182 1.45 -3.37 -21.52
N ASN A 183 1.23 -3.29 -20.21
CA ASN A 183 2.14 -2.61 -19.29
C ASN A 183 2.88 -3.55 -18.33
N GLY A 184 2.30 -4.71 -18.00
CA GLY A 184 2.94 -5.70 -17.12
C GLY A 184 4.01 -6.53 -17.82
N LEU A 185 4.12 -6.40 -19.15
CA LEU A 185 5.15 -7.01 -19.98
C LEU A 185 5.93 -5.94 -20.74
N ARG A 186 7.25 -6.07 -20.77
CA ARG A 186 8.15 -5.24 -21.57
C ARG A 186 8.95 -6.07 -22.57
N SER A 187 9.33 -5.42 -23.66
CA SER A 187 10.18 -6.04 -24.68
C SER A 187 11.60 -6.19 -24.17
N VAL A 188 12.30 -7.22 -24.64
CA VAL A 188 13.75 -7.39 -24.47
C VAL A 188 14.50 -6.51 -25.49
N PRO A 189 15.80 -6.17 -25.28
CA PRO A 189 16.67 -6.58 -24.18
C PRO A 189 16.37 -5.89 -22.86
N THR A 190 16.67 -6.58 -21.77
CA THR A 190 16.69 -6.04 -20.40
C THR A 190 17.99 -6.47 -19.70
N ALA A 191 18.28 -5.96 -18.51
CA ALA A 191 19.48 -6.37 -17.77
C ALA A 191 19.50 -7.88 -17.48
N LEU A 192 18.31 -8.48 -17.25
CA LEU A 192 18.15 -9.92 -17.05
C LEU A 192 18.16 -10.74 -18.35
N TYR A 193 17.74 -10.15 -19.47
CA TYR A 193 17.64 -10.83 -20.76
C TYR A 193 18.30 -10.01 -21.89
N PRO A 194 19.64 -9.89 -21.90
CA PRO A 194 20.37 -9.27 -23.01
C PRO A 194 20.32 -10.14 -24.27
N LEU A 195 20.37 -9.52 -25.45
CA LEU A 195 20.42 -10.24 -26.74
C LEU A 195 21.73 -11.02 -26.92
N ASP A 196 22.85 -10.44 -26.46
CA ASP A 196 24.18 -11.06 -26.45
C ASP A 196 24.68 -11.17 -25.00
N PRO A 197 24.30 -12.24 -24.26
CA PRO A 197 24.73 -12.39 -22.87
C PRO A 197 26.26 -12.54 -22.80
N PRO A 198 26.93 -11.91 -21.82
CA PRO A 198 28.35 -12.13 -21.60
C PRO A 198 28.60 -13.62 -21.34
N SER A 199 29.57 -14.18 -22.06
CA SER A 199 29.92 -15.61 -22.03
C SER A 199 30.45 -15.97 -20.63
N SER A 200 29.56 -16.31 -19.70
CA SER A 200 29.90 -16.65 -18.33
C SER A 200 30.15 -18.15 -18.22
N ASN A 201 31.42 -18.53 -18.02
CA ASN A 201 31.94 -19.80 -17.52
C ASN A 201 31.02 -21.03 -17.62
N GLY A 202 30.69 -21.44 -18.85
CA GLY A 202 30.30 -22.82 -19.15
C GLY A 202 28.93 -23.29 -18.63
N LYS A 203 28.04 -22.41 -18.16
CA LYS A 203 26.64 -22.78 -17.85
C LYS A 203 25.67 -21.81 -18.52
N MET A 204 25.48 -21.99 -19.83
CA MET A 204 24.47 -21.24 -20.57
C MET A 204 23.25 -22.13 -20.84
N SER A 205 22.25 -22.06 -19.97
CA SER A 205 20.88 -22.44 -20.28
C SER A 205 19.99 -21.20 -20.30
N ASN A 206 20.51 -20.06 -20.76
CA ASN A 206 19.65 -18.90 -20.93
C ASN A 206 18.63 -19.22 -22.03
N PRO A 207 17.33 -19.04 -21.76
CA PRO A 207 16.30 -19.32 -22.74
C PRO A 207 16.53 -18.50 -24.00
N LYS A 208 16.20 -19.06 -25.17
CA LYS A 208 16.44 -18.46 -26.49
C LYS A 208 15.66 -17.14 -26.60
N VAL A 209 16.31 -16.02 -26.33
CA VAL A 209 15.72 -14.67 -26.43
C VAL A 209 15.62 -14.31 -27.91
N THR A 210 14.43 -13.92 -28.35
CA THR A 210 14.19 -13.41 -29.70
C THR A 210 13.81 -11.93 -29.63
N PRO A 211 13.95 -11.14 -30.71
CA PRO A 211 13.51 -9.74 -30.71
C PRO A 211 12.02 -9.54 -30.36
N ASN A 212 11.19 -10.57 -30.54
CA ASN A 212 9.76 -10.53 -30.21
C ASN A 212 9.46 -11.02 -28.78
N SER A 213 10.48 -11.48 -28.05
CA SER A 213 10.32 -11.98 -26.70
C SER A 213 9.94 -10.84 -25.76
N VAL A 214 9.15 -11.17 -24.76
CA VAL A 214 8.74 -10.25 -23.71
C VAL A 214 9.03 -10.83 -22.34
N THR A 215 9.32 -9.95 -21.40
CA THR A 215 9.57 -10.29 -20.01
C THR A 215 8.66 -9.48 -19.09
N LEU A 216 8.56 -9.86 -17.83
CA LEU A 216 7.84 -9.05 -16.84
C LEU A 216 8.48 -7.66 -16.71
N THR A 217 7.64 -6.63 -16.57
CA THR A 217 8.11 -5.28 -16.29
C THR A 217 8.75 -5.22 -14.89
N THR A 218 8.10 -5.79 -13.87
CA THR A 218 8.69 -6.08 -12.56
C THR A 218 9.27 -7.48 -12.55
N THR A 219 10.57 -7.57 -12.26
CA THR A 219 11.25 -8.86 -12.21
C THR A 219 10.67 -9.74 -11.10
N LYS A 220 10.68 -11.06 -11.30
CA LYS A 220 10.23 -12.00 -10.26
C LYS A 220 10.96 -11.85 -8.94
N ALA A 221 12.24 -11.49 -9.01
CA ALA A 221 13.08 -11.27 -7.84
C ALA A 221 12.57 -10.07 -7.03
N GLN A 222 12.39 -8.92 -7.69
CA GLN A 222 11.87 -7.71 -7.04
C GLN A 222 10.47 -7.91 -6.46
N GLU A 223 9.64 -8.67 -7.17
CA GLU A 223 8.35 -9.08 -6.63
C GLU A 223 8.48 -9.98 -5.39
N ALA A 224 9.30 -11.03 -5.45
CA ALA A 224 9.48 -11.94 -4.34
C ALA A 224 10.00 -11.21 -3.09
N TRP A 225 10.93 -10.27 -3.26
CA TRP A 225 11.48 -9.44 -2.18
C TRP A 225 10.47 -8.50 -1.54
N THR A 226 9.35 -8.23 -2.21
CA THR A 226 8.22 -7.52 -1.59
C THR A 226 7.54 -8.36 -0.51
N TYR A 227 7.63 -9.69 -0.57
CA TYR A 227 7.03 -10.61 0.40
C TYR A 227 7.97 -11.11 1.46
N LEU A 228 9.27 -11.13 1.17
CA LEU A 228 10.22 -11.72 2.09
C LEU A 228 11.60 -11.10 1.98
N ARG A 229 12.20 -10.98 3.16
CA ARG A 229 13.60 -10.70 3.43
C ARG A 229 14.30 -12.01 3.73
N PHE A 230 15.46 -12.22 3.11
CA PHE A 230 16.29 -13.38 3.41
C PHE A 230 17.10 -13.15 4.69
N ASN A 231 16.86 -13.98 5.68
CA ASN A 231 17.60 -14.03 6.93
C ASN A 231 18.51 -15.28 6.96
N ASP A 232 19.45 -15.35 6.01
CA ASP A 232 20.26 -16.55 5.77
C ASP A 232 21.54 -16.65 6.61
N ARG A 233 21.99 -15.57 7.28
CA ARG A 233 23.34 -15.48 7.86
C ARG A 233 23.46 -14.66 9.16
N SER A 234 24.24 -15.28 10.04
CA SER A 234 24.87 -14.87 11.32
C SER A 234 23.98 -14.71 12.55
N SER A 235 24.03 -15.73 13.40
CA SER A 235 23.87 -15.59 14.85
C SER A 235 24.93 -14.62 15.40
N GLY A 236 24.52 -13.63 16.21
CA GLY A 236 25.43 -12.75 16.93
C GLY A 236 25.04 -11.28 16.89
N SER A 237 25.93 -10.39 17.33
CA SER A 237 25.66 -8.95 17.42
C SER A 237 25.45 -8.26 16.07
N ALA A 238 25.93 -8.86 14.97
CA ALA A 238 25.81 -8.32 13.61
C ALA A 238 24.37 -8.43 13.03
N GLU A 239 23.58 -9.40 13.48
CA GLU A 239 22.21 -9.64 13.00
C GLU A 239 21.32 -8.40 13.15
N ARG A 240 21.49 -7.67 14.26
CA ARG A 240 20.75 -6.43 14.53
C ARG A 240 21.08 -5.30 13.54
N PHE A 241 22.30 -5.27 13.01
CA PHE A 241 22.72 -4.26 12.02
C PHE A 241 22.28 -4.62 10.61
N LEU A 242 22.21 -5.91 10.31
CA LEU A 242 21.81 -6.43 9.00
C LEU A 242 20.29 -6.49 8.84
N SER A 243 19.55 -6.60 9.95
CA SER A 243 18.11 -6.79 9.94
C SER A 243 17.45 -5.87 10.98
N LEU A 244 17.44 -4.55 10.72
CA LEU A 244 16.95 -3.53 11.67
C LEU A 244 15.50 -3.74 12.11
N ASP A 245 14.67 -4.27 11.20
CA ASP A 245 13.23 -4.48 11.44
C ASP A 245 12.91 -5.87 12.03
N LEU A 246 13.92 -6.72 12.25
CA LEU A 246 13.75 -8.06 12.80
C LEU A 246 13.33 -7.97 14.28
N ALA A 247 12.23 -8.63 14.62
CA ALA A 247 11.72 -8.58 15.98
C ALA A 247 12.52 -9.50 16.90
N THR A 248 13.31 -8.92 17.81
CA THR A 248 14.09 -9.68 18.81
C THR A 248 13.20 -10.45 19.80
N SER A 249 11.93 -10.07 19.93
CA SER A 249 10.94 -10.67 20.83
C SER A 249 9.70 -11.18 20.10
N ALA A 250 9.81 -11.45 18.79
CA ALA A 250 8.70 -12.02 18.03
C ALA A 250 8.23 -13.34 18.65
N LYS A 251 6.91 -13.54 18.65
CA LYS A 251 6.32 -14.83 19.07
C LYS A 251 6.51 -15.86 17.96
N GLU A 252 6.74 -17.12 18.34
CA GLU A 252 6.69 -18.24 17.41
C GLU A 252 5.38 -18.21 16.61
N GLY A 253 5.43 -18.44 15.30
CA GLY A 253 4.27 -18.33 14.42
C GLY A 253 4.07 -16.97 13.74
N THR A 254 4.94 -15.99 14.00
CA THR A 254 4.90 -14.67 13.35
C THR A 254 5.92 -14.59 12.21
N ASN A 255 5.55 -13.97 11.09
CA ASN A 255 6.43 -13.85 9.92
C ASN A 255 7.67 -12.97 10.15
N ASN A 256 7.81 -12.35 11.33
CA ASN A 256 8.99 -11.55 11.72
C ASN A 256 9.89 -12.26 12.74
N HIS A 257 9.72 -13.57 12.94
CA HIS A 257 10.53 -14.32 13.90
C HIS A 257 11.97 -14.50 13.40
N PRO A 258 13.01 -14.20 14.21
CA PRO A 258 14.41 -14.20 13.78
C PRO A 258 14.95 -15.59 13.46
N SER A 259 14.35 -16.67 13.98
CA SER A 259 14.77 -18.03 13.63
C SER A 259 14.38 -18.46 12.20
N TYR A 260 13.55 -17.70 11.50
CA TYR A 260 13.08 -18.07 10.16
C TYR A 260 14.05 -17.56 9.08
N VAL A 261 14.35 -18.41 8.10
CA VAL A 261 15.24 -18.12 6.96
C VAL A 261 14.66 -17.03 6.04
N ALA A 262 13.34 -16.85 6.05
CA ALA A 262 12.66 -15.78 5.35
C ALA A 262 11.67 -15.10 6.30
N THR A 263 11.75 -13.78 6.40
CA THR A 263 10.88 -12.96 7.24
C THR A 263 10.17 -11.89 6.43
N CYS A 264 9.05 -11.37 6.93
CA CYS A 264 8.34 -10.24 6.33
C CYS A 264 8.03 -9.19 7.41
N PRO A 265 9.05 -8.46 7.89
CA PRO A 265 8.92 -7.59 9.06
C PRO A 265 7.81 -6.55 8.90
N TRP A 266 7.71 -5.93 7.73
CA TRP A 266 6.75 -4.84 7.54
C TRP A 266 5.31 -5.30 7.64
N THR A 267 4.97 -6.50 7.17
CA THR A 267 3.59 -7.01 7.32
C THR A 267 3.19 -7.16 8.79
N SER A 268 4.13 -7.62 9.61
CA SER A 268 3.92 -7.80 11.04
C SER A 268 3.82 -6.47 11.75
N LEU A 269 4.77 -5.56 11.50
CA LEU A 269 4.74 -4.21 12.07
C LEU A 269 3.45 -3.48 11.68
N ALA A 270 3.12 -3.50 10.41
CA ALA A 270 1.91 -2.92 9.85
C ALA A 270 0.62 -3.46 10.51
N PHE A 271 0.59 -4.73 10.92
CA PHE A 271 -0.52 -5.31 11.65
C PHE A 271 -0.62 -4.82 13.09
N GLU A 272 0.51 -4.68 13.79
CA GLU A 272 0.58 -4.07 15.13
C GLU A 272 0.18 -2.59 15.13
N PHE A 273 0.25 -1.98 13.96
CA PHE A 273 -0.04 -0.58 13.70
C PHE A 273 -1.50 -0.29 13.37
N LEU A 274 -2.31 -1.32 13.12
CA LEU A 274 -3.75 -1.18 12.88
C LEU A 274 -4.50 -0.39 13.98
N PRO A 275 -4.25 -0.57 15.29
CA PRO A 275 -4.92 0.18 16.35
C PRO A 275 -4.80 1.70 16.22
N TYR A 276 -3.74 2.22 15.61
CA TYR A 276 -3.44 3.66 15.57
C TYR A 276 -3.91 4.35 14.28
N ILE A 277 -4.61 3.64 13.40
CA ILE A 277 -5.21 4.21 12.20
C ILE A 277 -6.28 5.23 12.57
N ARG A 278 -6.09 6.46 12.09
CA ARG A 278 -7.04 7.59 12.21
C ARG A 278 -8.04 7.72 11.06
N PRO A 279 -7.68 7.44 9.79
CA PRO A 279 -8.63 7.54 8.68
C PRO A 279 -9.77 6.52 8.76
N SER A 280 -10.85 6.76 8.02
CA SER A 280 -11.88 5.74 7.81
C SER A 280 -11.34 4.65 6.89
N VAL A 281 -11.75 3.39 7.12
CA VAL A 281 -11.26 2.22 6.38
C VAL A 281 -12.44 1.43 5.82
N LEU A 282 -12.30 1.05 4.55
CA LEU A 282 -13.16 0.07 3.88
C LEU A 282 -12.30 -1.14 3.53
N PHE A 283 -12.68 -2.32 3.99
CA PHE A 283 -12.14 -3.56 3.44
C PHE A 283 -13.07 -4.10 2.35
N VAL A 284 -12.51 -4.52 1.22
CA VAL A 284 -13.27 -5.19 0.15
C VAL A 284 -12.71 -6.59 -0.03
N TRP A 285 -13.53 -7.60 0.25
CA TRP A 285 -13.14 -9.00 0.22
C TRP A 285 -13.76 -9.72 -0.98
N GLY A 286 -13.07 -10.72 -1.51
CA GLY A 286 -13.69 -11.72 -2.37
C GLY A 286 -14.38 -12.78 -1.53
N GLU A 287 -15.52 -13.29 -1.98
CA GLU A 287 -16.20 -14.42 -1.34
C GLU A 287 -15.30 -15.66 -1.27
N LYS A 288 -14.54 -15.95 -2.33
CA LYS A 288 -13.72 -17.17 -2.50
C LYS A 288 -12.26 -16.97 -2.08
N ILE A 289 -12.01 -15.98 -1.23
CA ILE A 289 -10.65 -15.58 -0.82
C ILE A 289 -10.09 -16.55 0.22
N HIS A 290 -8.88 -17.08 -0.03
CA HIS A 290 -8.24 -18.08 0.83
C HIS A 290 -7.27 -17.46 1.85
N ILE A 291 -6.91 -16.18 1.69
CA ILE A 291 -5.96 -15.48 2.57
C ILE A 291 -6.71 -14.86 3.76
N ASN A 292 -7.77 -14.06 3.54
CA ASN A 292 -8.68 -13.64 4.62
C ASN A 292 -10.02 -14.38 4.55
N THR A 293 -9.98 -15.66 4.91
CA THR A 293 -11.19 -16.47 5.05
C THR A 293 -12.20 -15.80 6.00
N PRO A 294 -13.51 -15.94 5.74
CA PRO A 294 -14.55 -15.44 6.65
C PRO A 294 -14.33 -15.87 8.10
N GLY A 295 -14.79 -15.04 9.05
CA GLY A 295 -14.58 -15.22 10.48
C GLY A 295 -13.26 -14.64 10.95
N ALA A 296 -12.52 -15.39 11.78
CA ALA A 296 -11.43 -14.87 12.60
C ALA A 296 -10.37 -14.03 11.86
N ARG A 297 -10.05 -14.31 10.59
CA ARG A 297 -9.02 -13.54 9.83
C ARG A 297 -9.50 -12.17 9.36
N ARG A 298 -10.79 -12.02 9.04
CA ARG A 298 -11.40 -10.72 8.71
C ARG A 298 -11.69 -9.96 10.00
N ASP A 299 -12.26 -10.65 10.99
CA ASP A 299 -12.60 -10.09 12.29
C ASP A 299 -11.37 -9.52 13.01
N ASP A 300 -10.21 -10.19 12.97
CA ASP A 300 -8.97 -9.67 13.61
C ASP A 300 -8.49 -8.33 13.01
N LYS A 301 -8.81 -8.04 11.73
CA LYS A 301 -8.53 -6.72 11.12
C LYS A 301 -9.63 -5.74 11.48
N LEU A 302 -10.88 -6.16 11.24
CA LEU A 302 -12.05 -5.34 11.48
C LEU A 302 -12.17 -4.89 12.91
N LEU A 303 -11.73 -5.70 13.88
CA LEU A 303 -11.76 -5.50 15.34
C LEU A 303 -10.51 -4.80 15.91
N ARG A 304 -9.49 -4.56 15.08
CA ARG A 304 -8.25 -3.90 15.50
C ARG A 304 -8.11 -2.46 15.01
N VAL A 305 -8.60 -2.13 13.82
CA VAL A 305 -8.33 -0.83 13.18
C VAL A 305 -8.84 0.36 14.00
N GLY A 306 -7.95 1.26 14.44
CA GLY A 306 -8.37 2.50 15.12
C GLY A 306 -8.90 2.32 16.54
N THR A 307 -8.63 1.18 17.20
CA THR A 307 -8.98 0.93 18.62
C THR A 307 -7.98 1.51 19.63
N GLY A 308 -6.77 1.84 19.18
CA GLY A 308 -5.68 2.33 20.01
C GLY A 308 -5.79 3.83 20.33
N LEU A 309 -4.83 4.32 21.11
CA LEU A 309 -4.76 5.73 21.51
C LEU A 309 -4.65 6.63 20.27
N GLY A 310 -5.60 7.55 20.13
CA GLY A 310 -5.66 8.46 19.00
C GLY A 310 -6.02 7.79 17.67
N GLY A 311 -6.57 6.56 17.69
CA GLY A 311 -7.18 5.91 16.53
C GLY A 311 -8.55 6.49 16.17
N SER A 312 -9.15 5.99 15.08
CA SER A 312 -10.40 6.49 14.53
C SER A 312 -11.64 6.21 15.39
N GLY A 313 -11.57 5.34 16.40
CA GLY A 313 -12.75 4.91 17.17
C GLY A 313 -13.48 3.72 16.55
N HIS A 314 -12.88 3.09 15.54
CA HIS A 314 -13.21 1.73 15.11
C HIS A 314 -14.58 1.56 14.43
N VAL A 315 -15.05 0.31 14.26
CA VAL A 315 -16.39 -0.05 13.78
C VAL A 315 -17.49 0.65 14.58
N ARG A 316 -17.36 0.74 15.91
CA ARG A 316 -18.37 1.39 16.79
C ARG A 316 -18.56 2.87 16.50
N ALA A 317 -17.52 3.57 16.05
CA ALA A 317 -17.61 4.96 15.60
C ALA A 317 -18.03 5.11 14.13
N GLY A 318 -18.36 4.00 13.44
CA GLY A 318 -18.67 4.01 12.00
C GLY A 318 -17.47 4.38 11.14
N MET A 319 -16.25 4.15 11.63
CA MET A 319 -15.01 4.51 10.93
C MET A 319 -14.42 3.35 10.15
N VAL A 320 -14.81 2.11 10.46
CA VAL A 320 -14.32 0.89 9.80
C VAL A 320 -15.51 0.08 9.35
N ARG A 321 -15.49 -0.38 8.10
CA ARG A 321 -16.49 -1.31 7.53
C ARG A 321 -15.84 -2.26 6.55
N ASP A 322 -16.54 -3.32 6.19
CA ASP A 322 -16.15 -4.20 5.11
C ASP A 322 -17.31 -4.57 4.19
N GLU A 323 -16.95 -5.03 2.99
CA GLU A 323 -17.86 -5.49 1.95
C GLU A 323 -17.32 -6.78 1.33
N VAL A 324 -18.22 -7.66 0.89
CA VAL A 324 -17.87 -8.93 0.27
C VAL A 324 -18.45 -8.99 -1.13
N VAL A 325 -17.57 -9.08 -2.13
CA VAL A 325 -17.92 -9.24 -3.54
C VAL A 325 -18.10 -10.72 -3.84
N LYS A 326 -19.30 -11.08 -4.33
CA LYS A 326 -19.69 -12.47 -4.59
C LYS A 326 -18.90 -13.04 -5.77
N GLY A 327 -18.60 -14.34 -5.74
CA GLY A 327 -17.90 -15.03 -6.83
C GLY A 327 -16.42 -14.70 -6.99
N ALA A 328 -15.96 -13.57 -6.48
CA ALA A 328 -14.59 -13.07 -6.58
C ALA A 328 -13.59 -13.79 -5.66
N SER A 329 -12.35 -13.90 -6.13
CA SER A 329 -11.20 -14.47 -5.42
C SER A 329 -10.40 -13.37 -4.69
N HIS A 330 -9.13 -13.64 -4.38
CA HIS A 330 -8.20 -12.62 -3.88
C HIS A 330 -8.02 -11.43 -4.84
N THR A 331 -8.27 -11.64 -6.15
CA THR A 331 -8.09 -10.61 -7.15
C THR A 331 -9.36 -9.83 -7.50
N VAL A 332 -10.19 -9.54 -6.49
CA VAL A 332 -11.51 -8.88 -6.62
C VAL A 332 -11.53 -7.74 -7.64
N PRO A 333 -10.63 -6.74 -7.59
CA PRO A 333 -10.78 -5.58 -8.45
C PRO A 333 -10.34 -5.81 -9.91
N PHE A 334 -9.99 -7.05 -10.30
CA PHE A 334 -9.83 -7.47 -11.71
C PHE A 334 -10.83 -8.52 -12.15
N GLU A 335 -11.42 -9.27 -11.22
CA GLU A 335 -12.44 -10.26 -11.56
C GLU A 335 -13.79 -9.57 -11.70
N GLU A 336 -14.16 -8.74 -10.71
CA GLU A 336 -15.46 -8.09 -10.61
C GLU A 336 -15.27 -6.57 -10.57
N VAL A 337 -14.78 -6.02 -11.69
CA VAL A 337 -14.39 -4.61 -11.83
C VAL A 337 -15.56 -3.68 -11.50
N GLY A 338 -16.72 -3.90 -12.13
CA GLY A 338 -17.89 -3.04 -11.95
C GLY A 338 -18.47 -3.08 -10.54
N GLU A 339 -18.59 -4.27 -9.92
CA GLU A 339 -19.08 -4.40 -8.55
C GLU A 339 -18.12 -3.73 -7.56
N THR A 340 -16.81 -3.92 -7.75
CA THR A 340 -15.80 -3.26 -6.91
C THR A 340 -15.86 -1.74 -7.04
N ALA A 341 -15.99 -1.21 -8.27
CA ALA A 341 -16.16 0.22 -8.51
C ALA A 341 -17.41 0.78 -7.81
N GLY A 342 -18.53 0.05 -7.86
CA GLY A 342 -19.76 0.41 -7.16
C GLY A 342 -19.58 0.50 -5.65
N VAL A 343 -18.97 -0.52 -5.03
CA VAL A 343 -18.66 -0.56 -3.59
C VAL A 343 -17.79 0.63 -3.17
N VAL A 344 -16.74 0.93 -3.95
CA VAL A 344 -15.85 2.07 -3.67
C VAL A 344 -16.58 3.40 -3.86
N SER A 345 -17.39 3.55 -4.91
CA SER A 345 -18.21 4.73 -5.18
C SER A 345 -19.15 5.06 -4.02
N ASP A 346 -19.87 4.07 -3.52
CA ASP A 346 -20.81 4.24 -2.40
C ASP A 346 -20.12 4.69 -1.12
N TRP A 347 -18.95 4.13 -0.85
CA TRP A 347 -18.15 4.56 0.29
C TRP A 347 -17.61 5.97 0.14
N LEU A 348 -17.14 6.36 -1.06
CA LEU A 348 -16.65 7.72 -1.31
C LEU A 348 -17.74 8.77 -1.11
N VAL A 349 -19.01 8.45 -1.39
CA VAL A 349 -20.16 9.33 -1.07
C VAL A 349 -20.23 9.62 0.44
N GLU A 350 -20.07 8.60 1.27
CA GLU A 350 -20.08 8.75 2.73
C GLU A 350 -18.88 9.55 3.22
N GLN A 351 -17.68 9.26 2.72
CA GLN A 351 -16.48 10.01 3.10
C GLN A 351 -16.56 11.47 2.66
N GLY A 352 -17.11 11.74 1.47
CA GLY A 352 -17.38 13.09 0.99
C GLY A 352 -18.40 13.84 1.84
N LYS A 353 -19.41 13.17 2.40
CA LYS A 353 -20.34 13.79 3.38
C LYS A 353 -19.61 14.16 4.67
N ARG A 354 -18.90 13.20 5.26
CA ARG A 354 -18.13 13.38 6.51
C ARG A 354 -17.10 14.50 6.40
N TYR A 355 -16.37 14.56 5.28
CA TYR A 355 -15.41 15.63 5.01
C TYR A 355 -16.06 17.01 5.00
N MET A 356 -17.23 17.16 4.38
CA MET A 356 -17.89 18.46 4.30
C MET A 356 -18.42 18.92 5.66
N GLU A 357 -18.88 17.98 6.51
CA GLU A 357 -19.27 18.28 7.89
C GLU A 357 -18.07 18.76 8.71
N GLU A 358 -16.93 18.05 8.60
CA GLU A 358 -15.67 18.42 9.24
C GLU A 358 -15.17 19.78 8.74
N LYS A 359 -15.14 20.02 7.42
CA LYS A 359 -14.74 21.29 6.82
C LYS A 359 -15.61 22.44 7.31
N LYS A 360 -16.92 22.23 7.41
CA LYS A 360 -17.87 23.22 7.94
C LYS A 360 -17.63 23.51 9.42
N PHE A 361 -17.30 22.49 10.22
CA PHE A 361 -16.94 22.67 11.62
C PHE A 361 -15.67 23.50 11.76
N TRP A 362 -14.57 23.09 11.13
CA TRP A 362 -13.28 23.80 11.25
C TRP A 362 -13.30 25.20 10.62
N GLY A 363 -14.10 25.43 9.58
CA GLY A 363 -14.26 26.77 9.01
C GLY A 363 -14.97 27.78 9.93
N LYS A 364 -15.61 27.32 11.01
CA LYS A 364 -16.28 28.17 12.01
C LYS A 364 -15.67 28.07 13.41
N TYR A 365 -14.97 26.98 13.68
CA TYR A 365 -14.43 26.69 15.00
C TYR A 365 -13.17 27.52 15.21
N ASP A 366 -13.29 28.55 16.03
CA ASP A 366 -12.16 29.17 16.68
C ASP A 366 -11.99 28.58 18.08
N SER A 367 -10.83 27.99 18.32
CA SER A 367 -10.53 27.40 19.62
C SER A 367 -10.34 28.47 20.71
N GLN A 368 -9.92 29.68 20.32
CA GLN A 368 -9.44 30.75 21.21
C GLN A 368 -8.41 30.27 22.25
N LYS A 369 -7.79 29.11 22.04
CA LYS A 369 -6.94 28.46 23.06
C LYS A 369 -5.70 29.29 23.36
N SER A 370 -5.15 29.96 22.35
CA SER A 370 -4.02 30.88 22.50
C SER A 370 -4.38 32.19 23.19
N GLU A 371 -5.65 32.58 23.16
CA GLU A 371 -6.18 33.81 23.78
C GLU A 371 -6.70 33.58 25.20
N ARG A 372 -6.98 32.32 25.58
CA ARG A 372 -7.39 31.92 26.92
C ARG A 372 -6.21 31.84 27.88
N GLU A 373 -6.50 31.76 29.17
CA GLU A 373 -5.56 31.56 30.29
C GLU A 373 -4.90 30.15 30.28
N TRP A 374 -4.45 29.65 29.13
CA TRP A 374 -3.71 28.39 29.04
C TRP A 374 -2.46 28.41 29.93
N MET A 375 -1.87 29.60 30.13
CA MET A 375 -0.75 29.82 31.04
C MET A 375 -1.11 29.48 32.49
N GLU A 376 -2.35 29.69 32.93
CA GLU A 376 -2.79 29.31 34.27
C GLU A 376 -2.93 27.79 34.39
N TYR A 377 -3.45 27.13 33.36
CA TYR A 377 -3.55 25.66 33.33
C TYR A 377 -2.18 24.97 33.30
N VAL A 378 -1.15 25.58 32.71
CA VAL A 378 0.22 25.03 32.71
C VAL A 378 0.88 25.07 34.08
N LYS A 379 0.43 25.96 34.98
CA LYS A 379 0.92 26.02 36.37
C LYS A 379 0.31 24.94 37.26
N LEU A 380 -0.82 24.36 36.86
CA LEU A 380 -1.49 23.30 37.62
C LEU A 380 -0.75 21.96 37.45
N PRO A 381 -0.86 21.02 38.40
CA PRO A 381 -0.35 19.66 38.24
C PRO A 381 -0.84 19.01 36.94
N VAL A 382 0.01 18.21 36.29
CA VAL A 382 -0.27 17.57 34.99
C VAL A 382 -1.47 16.60 35.02
N ASP A 383 -1.86 16.14 36.20
CA ASP A 383 -3.00 15.27 36.44
C ASP A 383 -4.29 16.03 36.83
N THR A 384 -4.25 17.36 36.79
CA THR A 384 -5.40 18.22 37.06
C THR A 384 -6.53 17.90 36.08
N LYS A 385 -7.65 17.41 36.60
CA LYS A 385 -8.81 17.00 35.80
C LYS A 385 -9.64 18.22 35.42
N ARG A 386 -10.13 18.25 34.18
CA ARG A 386 -11.18 19.20 33.78
C ARG A 386 -12.40 19.01 34.69
N GLU A 387 -13.07 20.10 35.04
CA GLU A 387 -14.39 20.01 35.65
C GLU A 387 -15.31 19.21 34.72
N ARG A 388 -15.94 18.16 35.25
CA ARG A 388 -17.00 17.47 34.51
C ARG A 388 -18.14 18.46 34.36
N LYS A 389 -18.47 18.87 33.13
CA LYS A 389 -19.78 19.49 32.86
C LYS A 389 -20.83 18.56 33.42
N GLY A 390 -21.55 19.00 34.44
CA GLY A 390 -22.56 18.20 35.12
C GLY A 390 -23.52 17.61 34.09
N SER A 391 -23.66 16.28 34.11
CA SER A 391 -24.79 15.60 33.53
C SER A 391 -26.04 16.11 34.24
N ARG A 392 -26.70 17.11 33.66
CA ARG A 392 -28.12 17.32 33.95
C ARG A 392 -28.85 16.17 33.27
N LEU A 393 -29.09 15.15 34.08
CA LEU A 393 -29.99 13.99 33.98
C LEU A 393 -30.07 13.29 32.61
#